data_AF-A0A2T3ZVJ0-F1
#
_entry.id   AF-A0A2T3ZVJ0-F1
#
_cell.length_a   1.000
_cell.length_b   1.000
_cell.length_c   1.000
_cell.angle_alpha   90.00
_cell.angle_beta   90.00
_cell.angle_gamma   90.00
#
_symmetry.space_group_name_H-M   'P 1'
#
loop_
_entity.id
_entity.type
_entity.pdbx_description
1 polymer ?
#
loop_
_entity_poly.entity_id
_entity_poly.type
_entity_poly.pdbx_seq_one_letter_code
_entity_poly.pdbx_strand_id
1 'polypeptide(L)'
;MTSLQAPANRKNFHVAIICARSREANAVMLLFDQFWDGERDQYGRADGDENHYITGCIGGQNVVLAVLPDMGANNAAAATASLRSSYTSLRLALLVGICGGVPRIERLNLNVYLGDVVVSKSIIQYDYGRQYAGHFAIKNTVENSLGKTNKDIQSLLAVLRTEEMGERLQNETLKHLQHLQEEAIRKRHRADYRYPGAIKDNLYSQKHVHQHRIACDLCAANKFCKSASEASCVEAGCSSTEIVARDVVGDRVVKNGSFSPEIHIGKVGSGNTIMKSGSDRDQIAARHNIIAFETEGAGAWDEVPCIVIKGISNYADSHKNKDWRDFAAATAASVAKAILGRYIIRDGERVSTQNQQSQIRGQDMSSNSFENGTWINQGKVGGYLRGLRNPDFTSVYGATSVDVCYRCDIPGHGYKRCYASDETVRRGREARAEEGRCQYCGQFGHQQPNCWQRKY
;
A
#
# COMPACT_ATOMS: atom_id res chain seq x y z
N MET A 1 -7.64 7.74 -22.40
CA MET A 1 -6.89 6.93 -21.43
C MET A 1 -5.84 6.16 -22.21
N THR A 2 -4.56 6.42 -21.96
CA THR A 2 -3.47 5.60 -22.51
C THR A 2 -3.56 4.22 -21.86
N SER A 3 -3.70 3.18 -22.68
CA SER A 3 -3.67 1.78 -22.23
C SER A 3 -2.38 1.51 -21.45
N LEU A 4 -2.49 0.96 -20.23
CA LEU A 4 -1.32 0.48 -19.49
C LEU A 4 -0.73 -0.71 -20.24
N GLN A 5 0.57 -0.67 -20.52
CA GLN A 5 1.24 -1.72 -21.28
C GLN A 5 1.72 -2.82 -20.34
N ALA A 6 1.38 -4.07 -20.67
CA ALA A 6 1.86 -5.23 -19.93
C ALA A 6 3.40 -5.32 -19.97
N PRO A 7 4.05 -5.74 -18.87
CA PRO A 7 5.49 -5.93 -18.83
C PRO A 7 5.96 -7.00 -19.82
N ALA A 8 7.15 -6.82 -20.40
CA ALA A 8 7.68 -7.76 -21.38
C ALA A 8 8.08 -9.12 -20.77
N ASN A 9 8.53 -9.12 -19.52
CA ASN A 9 8.93 -10.33 -18.79
C ASN A 9 8.98 -10.09 -17.27
N ARG A 10 9.30 -11.13 -16.51
CA ARG A 10 9.40 -11.12 -15.05
C ARG A 10 10.37 -10.08 -14.47
N LYS A 11 11.38 -9.63 -15.22
CA LYS A 11 12.34 -8.60 -14.76
C LYS A 11 11.74 -7.19 -14.72
N ASN A 12 10.54 -6.99 -15.28
CA ASN A 12 9.85 -5.70 -15.25
C ASN A 12 8.85 -5.58 -14.08
N PHE A 13 8.84 -6.55 -13.16
CA PHE A 13 8.13 -6.48 -11.90
C PHE A 13 9.12 -6.11 -10.79
N HIS A 14 8.83 -5.00 -10.12
CA HIS A 14 9.66 -4.47 -9.03
C HIS A 14 8.93 -4.54 -7.67
N VAL A 15 7.64 -4.85 -7.70
CA VAL A 15 6.78 -4.93 -6.53
C VAL A 15 6.17 -6.31 -6.43
N ALA A 16 6.28 -6.91 -5.26
CA ALA A 16 5.56 -8.10 -4.86
C ALA A 16 4.45 -7.73 -3.86
N ILE A 17 3.32 -8.42 -3.92
CA ILE A 17 2.33 -8.42 -2.84
C ILE A 17 2.19 -9.87 -2.36
N ILE A 18 2.17 -10.05 -1.05
CA ILE A 18 2.03 -11.37 -0.42
C ILE A 18 0.83 -11.28 0.52
N CYS A 19 -0.10 -12.23 0.39
CA CYS A 19 -1.27 -12.35 1.25
C CYS A 19 -1.26 -13.72 1.92
N ALA A 20 -1.53 -13.76 3.23
CA ALA A 20 -1.52 -15.02 3.99
C ALA A 20 -2.79 -15.84 3.76
N ARG A 21 -3.89 -15.20 3.37
CA ARG A 21 -5.19 -15.84 3.18
C ARG A 21 -5.88 -15.35 1.90
N SER A 22 -6.72 -16.21 1.34
CA SER A 22 -7.53 -15.89 0.16
C SER A 22 -8.42 -14.66 0.35
N ARG A 23 -8.97 -14.41 1.54
CA ARG A 23 -9.77 -13.19 1.80
C ARG A 23 -8.96 -11.90 1.65
N GLU A 24 -7.68 -11.95 2.01
CA GLU A 24 -6.78 -10.80 1.91
C GLU A 24 -6.39 -10.58 0.45
N ALA A 25 -6.06 -11.67 -0.26
CA ALA A 25 -5.80 -11.64 -1.70
C ALA A 25 -7.00 -11.12 -2.49
N ASN A 26 -8.22 -11.57 -2.17
CA ASN A 26 -9.45 -11.12 -2.83
C ASN A 26 -9.67 -9.61 -2.68
N ALA A 27 -9.36 -9.03 -1.51
CA ALA A 27 -9.44 -7.59 -1.29
C ALA A 27 -8.41 -6.84 -2.15
N VAL A 28 -7.17 -7.33 -2.23
CA VAL A 28 -6.13 -6.77 -3.10
C VAL A 28 -6.53 -6.87 -4.58
N MET A 29 -7.06 -8.01 -5.03
CA MET A 29 -7.47 -8.25 -6.42
C MET A 29 -8.59 -7.32 -6.89
N LEU A 30 -9.48 -6.90 -5.98
CA LEU A 30 -10.51 -5.89 -6.29
C LEU A 30 -9.93 -4.51 -6.60
N LEU A 31 -8.66 -4.28 -6.27
CA LEU A 31 -7.94 -3.02 -6.48
C LEU A 31 -6.95 -3.06 -7.63
N PHE A 32 -6.89 -4.14 -8.40
CA PHE A 32 -6.12 -4.18 -9.65
C PHE A 32 -6.65 -3.15 -10.64
N ASP A 33 -5.76 -2.30 -11.14
CA ASP A 33 -6.05 -1.41 -12.26
C ASP A 33 -6.20 -2.23 -13.55
N GLN A 34 -5.37 -3.27 -13.70
CA GLN A 34 -5.41 -4.21 -14.80
C GLN A 34 -4.77 -5.55 -14.40
N PHE A 35 -5.31 -6.67 -14.87
CA PHE A 35 -4.67 -7.99 -14.76
C PHE A 35 -3.81 -8.26 -16.00
N TRP A 36 -2.64 -8.87 -15.81
CA TRP A 36 -1.73 -9.26 -16.88
C TRP A 36 -1.83 -10.76 -17.25
N ASP A 37 -2.41 -11.57 -16.38
CA ASP A 37 -2.48 -13.03 -16.44
C ASP A 37 -3.87 -13.57 -16.82
N GLY A 38 -4.64 -12.76 -17.57
CA GLY A 38 -6.04 -13.00 -17.99
C GLY A 38 -6.57 -14.43 -17.89
N GLU A 39 -6.61 -15.17 -19.00
CA GLU A 39 -7.05 -16.58 -19.00
C GLU A 39 -5.92 -17.57 -18.73
N ARG A 40 -4.66 -17.14 -18.87
CA ARG A 40 -3.46 -17.97 -18.72
C ARG A 40 -2.31 -17.15 -18.15
N ASP A 41 -1.47 -17.79 -17.35
CA ASP A 41 -0.20 -17.22 -16.89
C ASP A 41 0.77 -17.06 -18.08
N GLN A 42 1.18 -15.81 -18.33
CA GLN A 42 2.13 -15.45 -19.37
C GLN A 42 3.59 -15.43 -18.86
N TYR A 43 3.80 -15.25 -17.56
CA TYR A 43 5.12 -14.94 -17.00
C TYR A 43 5.82 -16.16 -16.41
N GLY A 44 5.04 -17.13 -15.93
CA GLY A 44 5.54 -18.37 -15.33
C GLY A 44 6.37 -18.13 -14.08
N ARG A 45 7.21 -19.12 -13.76
CA ARG A 45 8.07 -19.13 -12.57
C ARG A 45 9.39 -19.84 -12.86
N ALA A 46 10.38 -19.69 -11.99
CA ALA A 46 11.66 -20.36 -12.09
C ALA A 46 11.52 -21.85 -11.75
N ASP A 47 12.48 -22.67 -12.19
CA ASP A 47 12.53 -24.08 -11.84
C ASP A 47 12.63 -24.26 -10.32
N GLY A 48 11.81 -25.17 -9.76
CA GLY A 48 11.72 -25.41 -8.32
C GLY A 48 10.86 -24.42 -7.53
N ASP A 49 10.34 -23.37 -8.17
CA ASP A 49 9.32 -22.51 -7.57
C ASP A 49 7.94 -23.17 -7.69
N GLU A 50 7.30 -23.43 -6.54
CA GLU A 50 5.98 -24.05 -6.45
C GLU A 50 4.84 -23.02 -6.28
N ASN A 51 5.15 -21.74 -6.10
CA ASN A 51 4.14 -20.71 -5.91
C ASN A 51 3.31 -20.49 -7.17
N HIS A 52 2.04 -20.21 -6.98
CA HIS A 52 1.16 -19.70 -8.02
C HIS A 52 1.03 -18.18 -7.89
N TYR A 53 1.19 -17.49 -9.00
CA TYR A 53 1.22 -16.03 -9.04
C TYR A 53 0.01 -15.47 -9.75
N ILE A 54 -0.40 -14.29 -9.28
CA ILE A 54 -1.33 -13.42 -9.96
C ILE A 54 -0.56 -12.17 -10.38
N THR A 55 -0.66 -11.70 -11.62
CA THR A 55 0.11 -10.55 -12.11
C THR A 55 -0.78 -9.43 -12.62
N GLY A 56 -0.39 -8.19 -12.35
CA GLY A 56 -1.20 -7.04 -12.78
C GLY A 56 -0.56 -5.69 -12.48
N CYS A 57 -1.38 -4.66 -12.58
CA CYS A 57 -1.04 -3.30 -12.22
C CYS A 57 -1.85 -2.86 -11.01
N ILE A 58 -1.18 -2.30 -9.99
CA ILE A 58 -1.84 -1.64 -8.86
C ILE A 58 -1.12 -0.33 -8.57
N GLY A 59 -1.86 0.78 -8.55
CA GLY A 59 -1.31 2.10 -8.25
C GLY A 59 -0.27 2.53 -9.29
N GLY A 60 -0.41 2.07 -10.54
CA GLY A 60 0.56 2.31 -11.61
C GLY A 60 1.84 1.47 -11.56
N GLN A 61 1.93 0.48 -10.65
CA GLN A 61 3.07 -0.41 -10.53
C GLN A 61 2.76 -1.80 -11.07
N ASN A 62 3.70 -2.41 -11.80
CA ASN A 62 3.62 -3.83 -12.14
C ASN A 62 3.85 -4.67 -10.87
N VAL A 63 2.82 -5.41 -10.46
CA VAL A 63 2.80 -6.23 -9.24
C VAL A 63 2.70 -7.71 -9.57
N VAL A 64 3.45 -8.50 -8.83
CA VAL A 64 3.25 -9.95 -8.72
C VAL A 64 2.67 -10.25 -7.34
N LEU A 65 1.49 -10.85 -7.30
CA LEU A 65 0.77 -11.24 -6.11
C LEU A 65 0.96 -12.74 -5.85
N ALA A 66 1.40 -13.10 -4.65
CA ALA A 66 1.45 -14.47 -4.17
C ALA A 66 0.45 -14.65 -3.01
N VAL A 67 -0.23 -15.79 -2.99
CA VAL A 67 -1.10 -16.19 -1.87
C VAL A 67 -0.46 -17.38 -1.18
N LEU A 68 -0.22 -17.26 0.12
CA LEU A 68 0.39 -18.34 0.89
C LEU A 68 -0.56 -19.55 0.97
N PRO A 69 -0.04 -20.79 0.94
CA PRO A 69 -0.86 -21.99 1.10
C PRO A 69 -1.45 -22.09 2.52
N ASP A 70 -0.69 -21.63 3.52
CA ASP A 70 -1.16 -21.45 4.90
C ASP A 70 -0.42 -20.26 5.55
N MET A 71 -0.96 -19.77 6.66
CA MET A 71 -0.39 -18.67 7.43
C MET A 71 0.93 -19.05 8.13
N GLY A 72 1.61 -18.04 8.70
CA GLY A 72 2.81 -18.23 9.51
C GLY A 72 4.14 -17.96 8.78
N ALA A 73 5.19 -17.76 9.57
CA ALA A 73 6.49 -17.28 9.09
C ALA A 73 7.18 -18.25 8.13
N ASN A 74 7.06 -19.57 8.34
CA ASN A 74 7.72 -20.57 7.47
C ASN A 74 7.18 -20.52 6.04
N ASN A 75 5.85 -20.49 5.89
CA ASN A 75 5.21 -20.38 4.58
C ASN A 75 5.54 -19.04 3.92
N ALA A 76 5.51 -17.96 4.70
CA ALA A 76 5.87 -16.64 4.21
C ALA A 76 7.32 -16.59 3.71
N ALA A 77 8.28 -17.15 4.46
CA ALA A 77 9.69 -17.20 4.07
C ALA A 77 9.88 -18.03 2.79
N ALA A 78 9.34 -19.25 2.74
CA ALA A 78 9.46 -20.13 1.59
C ALA A 78 8.88 -19.50 0.31
N ALA A 79 7.65 -18.96 0.41
CA ALA A 79 7.01 -18.30 -0.72
C ALA A 79 7.79 -17.06 -1.18
N THR A 80 8.27 -16.24 -0.25
CA THR A 80 9.02 -15.00 -0.59
C THR A 80 10.39 -15.32 -1.20
N ALA A 81 11.08 -16.35 -0.72
CA ALA A 81 12.36 -16.78 -1.26
C ALA A 81 12.22 -17.30 -2.71
N SER A 82 11.20 -18.10 -2.99
CA SER A 82 10.89 -18.58 -4.34
C SER A 82 10.46 -17.43 -5.25
N LEU A 83 9.63 -16.51 -4.74
CA LEU A 83 9.21 -15.30 -5.45
C LEU A 83 10.40 -14.42 -5.85
N ARG A 84 11.37 -14.21 -4.96
CA ARG A 84 12.62 -13.50 -5.28
C ARG A 84 13.41 -14.19 -6.38
N SER A 85 13.43 -15.52 -6.38
CA SER A 85 14.14 -16.32 -7.39
C SER A 85 13.46 -16.23 -8.76
N SER A 86 12.12 -16.17 -8.78
CA SER A 86 11.33 -16.03 -10.00
C SER A 86 11.29 -14.62 -10.57
N TYR A 87 11.15 -13.61 -9.71
CA TYR A 87 11.03 -12.21 -10.08
C TYR A 87 12.26 -11.47 -9.56
N THR A 88 13.35 -11.56 -10.33
CA THR A 88 14.70 -11.17 -9.88
C THR A 88 14.93 -9.66 -9.73
N SER A 89 14.00 -8.83 -10.20
CA SER A 89 14.08 -7.36 -10.12
C SER A 89 13.27 -6.77 -8.96
N LEU A 90 12.78 -7.58 -8.02
CA LEU A 90 12.00 -7.10 -6.88
C LEU A 90 12.79 -6.09 -6.03
N ARG A 91 12.12 -4.98 -5.69
CA ARG A 91 12.64 -3.90 -4.84
C ARG A 91 11.83 -3.73 -3.56
N LEU A 92 10.56 -4.12 -3.61
CA LEU A 92 9.60 -3.97 -2.53
C LEU A 92 8.66 -5.18 -2.51
N ALA A 93 8.48 -5.77 -1.33
CA ALA A 93 7.38 -6.69 -1.06
C ALA A 93 6.40 -6.04 -0.08
N LEU A 94 5.10 -6.08 -0.38
CA LEU A 94 4.05 -5.69 0.54
C LEU A 94 3.40 -6.94 1.12
N LEU A 95 3.53 -7.16 2.42
CA LEU A 95 2.81 -8.23 3.12
C LEU A 95 1.48 -7.65 3.60
N VAL A 96 0.42 -7.90 2.83
CA VAL A 96 -0.91 -7.31 3.02
C VAL A 96 -1.84 -8.31 3.67
N GLY A 97 -2.55 -7.91 4.73
CA GLY A 97 -3.51 -8.80 5.38
C GLY A 97 -4.17 -8.21 6.60
N ILE A 98 -4.54 -9.07 7.55
CA ILE A 98 -5.14 -8.66 8.82
C ILE A 98 -4.25 -8.99 10.02
N CYS A 99 -4.42 -8.25 11.11
CA CYS A 99 -3.68 -8.46 12.36
C CYS A 99 -4.58 -8.28 13.60
N GLY A 100 -3.99 -8.55 14.77
CA GLY A 100 -4.51 -8.12 16.06
C GLY A 100 -3.87 -6.80 16.49
N GLY A 101 -4.67 -5.80 16.85
CA GLY A 101 -4.22 -4.47 17.26
C GLY A 101 -3.94 -4.37 18.76
N VAL A 102 -2.99 -3.51 19.13
CA VAL A 102 -2.83 -3.04 20.51
C VAL A 102 -3.82 -1.89 20.71
N PRO A 103 -4.79 -1.98 21.65
CA PRO A 103 -5.90 -1.03 21.70
C PRO A 103 -5.52 0.44 21.97
N ARG A 104 -4.36 0.65 22.61
CA ARG A 104 -3.81 1.98 22.89
C ARG A 104 -2.32 2.01 22.65
N ILE A 105 -1.87 2.94 21.81
CA ILE A 105 -0.44 3.20 21.58
C ILE A 105 0.02 4.19 22.64
N GLU A 106 0.55 3.67 23.76
CA GLU A 106 0.85 4.46 24.97
C GLU A 106 1.69 5.71 24.69
N ARG A 107 2.76 5.59 23.90
CA ARG A 107 3.68 6.71 23.63
C ARG A 107 3.05 7.89 22.89
N LEU A 108 2.00 7.63 22.11
CA LEU A 108 1.31 8.66 21.33
C LEU A 108 -0.02 9.05 21.97
N ASN A 109 -0.43 8.36 23.04
CA ASN A 109 -1.75 8.47 23.64
C ASN A 109 -2.88 8.31 22.59
N LEU A 110 -2.69 7.40 21.63
CA LEU A 110 -3.65 7.16 20.54
C LEU A 110 -4.45 5.89 20.78
N ASN A 111 -5.77 6.00 20.63
CA ASN A 111 -6.68 4.88 20.58
C ASN A 111 -6.65 4.24 19.19
N VAL A 112 -6.64 2.91 19.16
CA VAL A 112 -6.61 2.11 17.93
C VAL A 112 -7.92 1.34 17.79
N TYR A 113 -8.59 1.47 16.65
CA TYR A 113 -9.92 0.90 16.44
C TYR A 113 -9.89 -0.25 15.43
N LEU A 114 -10.92 -1.08 15.44
CA LEU A 114 -11.06 -2.11 14.41
C LEU A 114 -11.28 -1.42 13.05
N GLY A 115 -10.66 -1.96 12.00
CA GLY A 115 -10.64 -1.34 10.66
C GLY A 115 -9.48 -0.37 10.42
N ASP A 116 -8.84 0.17 11.47
CA ASP A 116 -7.59 0.91 11.33
C ASP A 116 -6.50 0.03 10.69
N VAL A 117 -5.47 0.68 10.11
CA VAL A 117 -4.40 -0.02 9.41
C VAL A 117 -3.06 0.25 10.07
N VAL A 118 -2.27 -0.79 10.26
CA VAL A 118 -0.89 -0.71 10.73
C VAL A 118 0.07 -0.90 9.56
N VAL A 119 1.08 -0.02 9.49
CA VAL A 119 2.19 -0.11 8.55
C VAL A 119 3.49 -0.29 9.32
N SER A 120 4.26 -1.34 9.03
CA SER A 120 5.48 -1.63 9.77
C SER A 120 6.60 -0.62 9.48
N LYS A 121 7.15 -0.04 10.55
CA LYS A 121 8.47 0.60 10.56
C LYS A 121 9.60 -0.42 10.75
N SER A 122 9.34 -1.45 11.53
CA SER A 122 10.26 -2.54 11.85
C SER A 122 9.48 -3.71 12.43
N ILE A 123 10.04 -4.91 12.37
CA ILE A 123 9.46 -6.12 12.95
C ILE A 123 10.23 -6.52 14.21
N ILE A 124 9.51 -6.99 15.22
CA ILE A 124 10.06 -7.62 16.41
C ILE A 124 9.54 -9.06 16.45
N GLN A 125 10.44 -10.04 16.31
CA GLN A 125 10.06 -11.44 16.49
C GLN A 125 9.99 -11.78 17.98
N TYR A 126 8.81 -11.60 18.58
CA TYR A 126 8.65 -11.58 20.04
C TYR A 126 8.65 -12.97 20.69
N ASP A 127 8.56 -14.03 19.90
CA ASP A 127 8.61 -15.43 20.36
C ASP A 127 9.87 -16.16 19.88
N TYR A 128 10.86 -15.45 19.36
CA TYR A 128 12.19 -15.98 19.07
C TYR A 128 13.15 -15.69 20.21
N GLY A 129 13.57 -16.72 20.94
CA GLY A 129 14.23 -16.54 22.22
C GLY A 129 14.51 -17.84 22.97
N ARG A 130 14.87 -17.69 24.25
CA ARG A 130 15.14 -18.80 25.18
C ARG A 130 14.08 -18.81 26.28
N GLN A 131 13.49 -19.98 26.51
CA GLN A 131 12.57 -20.20 27.60
C GLN A 131 13.32 -20.62 28.87
N TYR A 132 13.13 -19.88 29.95
CA TYR A 132 13.53 -20.21 31.32
C TYR A 132 12.27 -20.48 32.16
N ALA A 133 12.43 -21.03 33.37
CA ALA A 133 11.31 -21.18 34.30
C ALA A 133 10.67 -19.80 34.59
N GLY A 134 9.41 -19.60 34.20
CA GLY A 134 8.66 -18.36 34.40
C GLY A 134 9.09 -17.15 33.57
N HIS A 135 10.06 -17.30 32.65
CA HIS A 135 10.59 -16.16 31.88
C HIS A 135 10.99 -16.56 30.47
N PHE A 136 10.52 -15.80 29.47
CA PHE A 136 11.01 -15.91 28.10
C PHE A 136 11.92 -14.74 27.77
N ALA A 137 13.16 -15.03 27.39
CA ALA A 137 14.14 -14.04 26.98
C ALA A 137 14.23 -14.00 25.45
N ILE A 138 13.72 -12.92 24.85
CA ILE A 138 13.79 -12.70 23.41
C ILE A 138 15.25 -12.55 22.96
N LYS A 139 15.60 -13.19 21.84
CA LYS A 139 16.91 -13.11 21.23
C LYS A 139 16.94 -11.93 20.24
N ASN A 140 17.22 -10.73 20.75
CA ASN A 140 17.25 -9.48 19.98
C ASN A 140 18.66 -8.87 19.87
N THR A 141 19.70 -9.69 19.84
CA THR A 141 21.06 -9.20 19.54
C THR A 141 21.15 -8.75 18.08
N VAL A 142 22.23 -8.08 17.68
CA VAL A 142 22.40 -7.58 16.29
C VAL A 142 22.31 -8.73 15.28
N GLU A 143 22.84 -9.90 15.60
CA GLU A 143 22.88 -11.09 14.73
C GLU A 143 21.53 -11.80 14.62
N ASN A 144 20.61 -11.54 15.55
CA ASN A 144 19.34 -12.25 15.66
C ASN A 144 18.12 -11.33 15.52
N SER A 145 18.37 -10.03 15.41
CA SER A 145 17.34 -9.05 15.12
C SER A 145 17.15 -8.97 13.62
N LEU A 146 15.89 -8.95 13.20
CA LEU A 146 15.52 -8.63 11.83
C LEU A 146 16.15 -7.28 11.43
N GLY A 147 16.72 -7.25 10.23
CA GLY A 147 17.47 -6.09 9.75
C GLY A 147 16.62 -4.83 9.71
N LYS A 148 17.28 -3.66 9.77
CA LYS A 148 16.60 -2.40 9.46
C LYS A 148 16.15 -2.45 8.00
N THR A 149 14.95 -1.94 7.72
CA THR A 149 14.48 -1.79 6.35
C THR A 149 15.46 -0.94 5.53
N ASN A 150 15.52 -1.12 4.21
CA ASN A 150 16.46 -0.37 3.38
C ASN A 150 16.18 1.16 3.41
N LYS A 151 17.15 1.98 2.97
CA LYS A 151 17.02 3.45 2.98
C LYS A 151 15.87 3.97 2.12
N ASP A 152 15.54 3.26 1.05
CA ASP A 152 14.45 3.60 0.13
C ASP A 152 13.09 3.58 0.86
N ILE A 153 12.77 2.45 1.50
CA ILE A 153 11.56 2.30 2.31
C ILE A 153 11.58 3.22 3.53
N GLN A 154 12.72 3.39 4.20
CA GLN A 154 12.82 4.34 5.32
C GLN A 154 12.48 5.77 4.89
N SER A 155 12.95 6.20 3.72
CA SER A 155 12.65 7.52 3.16
C SER A 155 11.16 7.64 2.81
N LEU A 156 10.58 6.62 2.16
CA LEU A 156 9.15 6.58 1.88
C LEU A 156 8.32 6.72 3.16
N LEU A 157 8.59 5.89 4.18
CA LEU A 157 7.88 5.94 5.45
C LEU A 157 8.09 7.25 6.22
N ALA A 158 9.25 7.91 6.07
CA ALA A 158 9.47 9.23 6.65
C ALA A 158 8.57 10.29 6.00
N VAL A 159 8.44 10.27 4.68
CA VAL A 159 7.54 11.16 3.93
C VAL A 159 6.08 10.91 4.33
N LEU A 160 5.64 9.64 4.38
CA LEU A 160 4.27 9.28 4.75
C LEU A 160 3.88 9.66 6.18
N ARG A 161 4.85 9.92 7.07
CA ARG A 161 4.61 10.41 8.44
C ARG A 161 4.41 11.92 8.54
N THR A 162 4.76 12.68 7.51
CA THR A 162 4.51 14.13 7.51
C THR A 162 3.00 14.38 7.45
N GLU A 163 2.51 15.43 8.13
CA GLU A 163 1.07 15.70 8.27
C GLU A 163 0.35 15.75 6.91
N GLU A 164 0.84 16.58 5.98
CA GLU A 164 0.27 16.75 4.64
C GLU A 164 0.25 15.44 3.84
N MET A 165 1.32 14.65 3.89
CA MET A 165 1.37 13.38 3.15
C MET A 165 0.54 12.28 3.81
N GLY A 166 0.48 12.28 5.14
CA GLY A 166 -0.38 11.39 5.91
C GLY A 166 -1.86 11.63 5.57
N GLU A 167 -2.29 12.89 5.53
CA GLU A 167 -3.65 13.25 5.13
C GLU A 167 -3.94 12.85 3.68
N ARG A 168 -3.02 13.11 2.75
CA ARG A 168 -3.15 12.65 1.36
C ARG A 168 -3.24 11.13 1.26
N LEU A 169 -2.45 10.39 2.03
CA LEU A 169 -2.48 8.93 2.06
C LEU A 169 -3.82 8.41 2.56
N GLN A 170 -4.36 9.01 3.63
CA GLN A 170 -5.69 8.67 4.16
C GLN A 170 -6.79 8.97 3.14
N ASN A 171 -6.74 10.13 2.47
CA ASN A 171 -7.74 10.51 1.47
C ASN A 171 -7.73 9.57 0.25
N GLU A 172 -6.56 9.15 -0.24
CA GLU A 172 -6.48 8.15 -1.31
C GLU A 172 -6.93 6.77 -0.84
N THR A 173 -6.61 6.40 0.40
CA THR A 173 -7.09 5.15 1.01
C THR A 173 -8.61 5.11 1.04
N LEU A 174 -9.27 6.20 1.43
CA LEU A 174 -10.74 6.31 1.46
C LEU A 174 -11.34 6.07 0.06
N LYS A 175 -10.79 6.71 -0.97
CA LYS A 175 -11.25 6.53 -2.36
C LYS A 175 -11.09 5.07 -2.82
N HIS A 176 -9.95 4.45 -2.53
CA HIS A 176 -9.72 3.05 -2.87
C HIS A 176 -10.64 2.11 -2.10
N LEU A 177 -10.94 2.39 -0.83
CA LEU A 177 -11.87 1.59 -0.03
C LEU A 177 -13.29 1.65 -0.61
N GLN A 178 -13.78 2.85 -0.95
CA GLN A 178 -15.07 3.04 -1.61
C GLN A 178 -15.13 2.27 -2.93
N HIS A 179 -14.11 2.43 -3.78
CA HIS A 179 -14.03 1.70 -5.04
C HIS A 179 -14.04 0.17 -4.85
N LEU A 180 -13.26 -0.35 -3.89
CA LEU A 180 -13.24 -1.78 -3.55
C LEU A 180 -14.64 -2.28 -3.16
N GLN A 181 -15.33 -1.53 -2.29
CA GLN A 181 -16.68 -1.86 -1.83
C GLN A 181 -17.69 -1.88 -2.98
N GLU A 182 -17.66 -0.88 -3.86
CA GLU A 182 -18.51 -0.80 -5.05
C GLU A 182 -18.24 -1.97 -6.01
N GLU A 183 -16.96 -2.25 -6.30
CA GLU A 183 -16.55 -3.34 -7.18
C GLU A 183 -16.95 -4.71 -6.62
N ALA A 184 -16.82 -4.91 -5.30
CA ALA A 184 -17.25 -6.15 -4.65
C ALA A 184 -18.75 -6.39 -4.81
N ILE A 185 -19.57 -5.34 -4.66
CA ILE A 185 -21.03 -5.41 -4.88
C ILE A 185 -21.32 -5.71 -6.36
N ARG A 186 -20.69 -4.96 -7.28
CA ARG A 186 -20.88 -5.11 -8.72
C ARG A 186 -20.54 -6.52 -9.21
N LYS A 187 -19.44 -7.10 -8.73
CA LYS A 187 -18.99 -8.46 -9.05
C LYS A 187 -19.65 -9.54 -8.19
N ARG A 188 -20.56 -9.18 -7.27
CA ARG A 188 -21.27 -10.11 -6.36
C ARG A 188 -20.33 -11.00 -5.55
N HIS A 189 -19.27 -10.42 -4.99
CA HIS A 189 -18.37 -11.14 -4.11
C HIS A 189 -19.11 -11.67 -2.87
N ARG A 190 -18.70 -12.85 -2.37
CA ARG A 190 -19.30 -13.45 -1.17
C ARG A 190 -18.88 -12.74 0.13
N ALA A 191 -17.70 -12.12 0.15
CA ALA A 191 -17.17 -11.39 1.30
C ALA A 191 -17.90 -10.06 1.48
N ASP A 192 -18.12 -9.66 2.74
CA ASP A 192 -18.75 -8.38 3.06
C ASP A 192 -17.69 -7.36 3.47
N TYR A 193 -17.41 -6.42 2.56
CA TYR A 193 -16.44 -5.35 2.79
C TYR A 193 -17.08 -4.06 3.32
N ARG A 194 -18.36 -4.08 3.74
CA ARG A 194 -18.99 -2.91 4.36
C ARG A 194 -18.45 -2.70 5.77
N TYR A 195 -18.43 -1.45 6.20
CA TYR A 195 -18.06 -1.11 7.57
C TYR A 195 -19.04 -1.76 8.56
N PRO A 196 -18.57 -2.61 9.50
CA PRO A 196 -19.46 -3.32 10.43
C PRO A 196 -20.21 -2.41 11.41
N GLY A 197 -19.77 -1.16 11.59
CA GLY A 197 -20.37 -0.19 12.49
C GLY A 197 -19.66 -0.10 13.85
N ALA A 198 -19.67 1.09 14.46
CA ALA A 198 -18.93 1.36 15.71
C ALA A 198 -19.41 0.51 16.89
N ILE A 199 -20.69 0.11 16.91
CA ILE A 199 -21.28 -0.76 17.95
C ILE A 199 -20.67 -2.17 17.92
N LYS A 200 -20.09 -2.57 16.79
CA LYS A 200 -19.40 -3.86 16.67
C LYS A 200 -17.91 -3.79 17.06
N ASP A 201 -17.39 -2.62 17.41
CA ASP A 201 -16.04 -2.47 17.95
C ASP A 201 -16.06 -2.66 19.47
N ASN A 202 -15.99 -3.92 19.89
CA ASN A 202 -16.05 -4.30 21.29
C ASN A 202 -14.66 -4.68 21.81
N LEU A 203 -14.05 -3.77 22.58
CA LEU A 203 -12.84 -4.02 23.33
C LEU A 203 -13.20 -4.48 24.74
N TYR A 204 -12.82 -5.71 25.11
CA TYR A 204 -12.95 -6.19 26.48
C TYR A 204 -11.72 -5.82 27.30
N SER A 205 -11.91 -5.72 28.62
CA SER A 205 -10.83 -5.59 29.59
C SER A 205 -9.76 -6.65 29.36
N GLN A 206 -8.48 -6.27 29.46
CA GLN A 206 -7.34 -7.19 29.26
C GLN A 206 -7.33 -8.39 30.22
N LYS A 207 -8.06 -8.29 31.34
CA LYS A 207 -8.22 -9.36 32.35
C LYS A 207 -9.47 -10.21 32.12
N HIS A 208 -10.35 -9.82 31.20
CA HIS A 208 -11.56 -10.57 30.91
C HIS A 208 -11.20 -11.84 30.12
N VAL A 209 -11.30 -13.00 30.76
CA VAL A 209 -11.03 -14.28 30.11
C VAL A 209 -12.27 -14.71 29.33
N HIS A 210 -12.10 -15.00 28.04
CA HIS A 210 -13.18 -15.56 27.22
C HIS A 210 -13.43 -17.03 27.56
N GLN A 211 -14.54 -17.31 28.25
CA GLN A 211 -14.92 -18.65 28.70
C GLN A 211 -16.43 -18.74 28.87
N HIS A 212 -16.98 -19.97 28.88
CA HIS A 212 -18.41 -20.18 29.19
C HIS A 212 -18.73 -19.66 30.60
N ARG A 213 -19.77 -18.84 30.71
CA ARG A 213 -20.29 -18.38 32.01
C ARG A 213 -21.30 -19.32 32.64
N ILE A 214 -21.87 -20.23 31.85
CA ILE A 214 -22.92 -21.14 32.30
C ILE A 214 -22.52 -22.57 31.91
N ALA A 215 -22.65 -23.49 32.87
CA ALA A 215 -22.57 -24.95 32.68
C ALA A 215 -21.35 -25.44 31.86
N CYS A 216 -20.13 -25.29 32.41
CA CYS A 216 -18.93 -25.89 31.81
C CYS A 216 -17.89 -26.27 32.87
N ASP A 217 -17.65 -27.57 33.06
CA ASP A 217 -16.71 -28.09 34.06
C ASP A 217 -15.26 -27.64 33.82
N LEU A 218 -14.85 -27.53 32.55
CA LEU A 218 -13.51 -27.06 32.19
C LEU A 218 -13.31 -25.59 32.60
N CYS A 219 -14.27 -24.73 32.26
CA CYS A 219 -14.21 -23.31 32.62
C CYS A 219 -14.32 -23.11 34.14
N ALA A 220 -15.18 -23.87 34.82
CA ALA A 220 -15.31 -23.84 36.28
C ALA A 220 -13.99 -24.23 36.99
N ALA A 221 -13.23 -25.16 36.39
CA ALA A 221 -11.91 -25.56 36.87
C ALA A 221 -10.76 -24.64 36.40
N ASN A 222 -11.05 -23.50 35.77
CA ASN A 222 -10.06 -22.58 35.15
C ASN A 222 -9.12 -23.29 34.15
N LYS A 223 -9.62 -24.30 33.43
CA LYS A 223 -8.89 -25.02 32.39
C LYS A 223 -9.26 -24.49 31.01
N PHE A 224 -8.35 -24.68 30.06
CA PHE A 224 -8.61 -24.35 28.66
C PHE A 224 -9.82 -25.13 28.13
N CYS A 225 -10.80 -24.41 27.60
CA CYS A 225 -12.01 -24.96 27.01
C CYS A 225 -12.03 -24.66 25.52
N LYS A 226 -11.82 -25.69 24.69
CA LYS A 226 -11.77 -25.54 23.23
C LYS A 226 -13.10 -25.00 22.68
N SER A 227 -14.24 -25.51 23.13
CA SER A 227 -15.55 -25.04 22.68
C SER A 227 -15.80 -23.57 23.04
N ALA A 228 -15.43 -23.14 24.25
CA ALA A 228 -15.50 -21.72 24.61
C ALA A 228 -14.58 -20.88 23.72
N SER A 229 -13.35 -21.32 23.47
CA SER A 229 -12.42 -20.63 22.57
C SER A 229 -12.92 -20.56 21.12
N GLU A 230 -13.88 -21.39 20.75
CA GLU A 230 -14.47 -21.45 19.42
C GLU A 230 -15.71 -20.56 19.26
N ALA A 231 -16.44 -20.36 20.36
CA ALA A 231 -17.66 -19.59 20.49
C ALA A 231 -17.49 -18.07 20.24
N SER A 232 -18.61 -17.40 20.00
CA SER A 232 -18.73 -15.95 20.05
C SER A 232 -18.82 -15.46 21.50
N CYS A 233 -18.61 -14.16 21.71
CA CYS A 233 -18.78 -13.56 23.04
C CYS A 233 -20.20 -13.75 23.59
N VAL A 234 -21.22 -13.74 22.73
CA VAL A 234 -22.62 -13.97 23.11
C VAL A 234 -22.83 -15.42 23.57
N GLU A 235 -22.38 -16.39 22.77
CA GLU A 235 -22.50 -17.83 23.10
C GLU A 235 -21.70 -18.20 24.37
N ALA A 236 -20.51 -17.61 24.56
CA ALA A 236 -19.72 -17.80 25.77
C ALA A 236 -20.32 -17.08 27.00
N GLY A 237 -21.19 -16.08 26.78
CA GLY A 237 -21.77 -15.25 27.83
C GLY A 237 -20.83 -14.17 28.38
N CYS A 238 -19.92 -13.62 27.57
CA CYS A 238 -19.03 -12.54 28.02
C CYS A 238 -19.83 -11.34 28.51
N SER A 239 -19.40 -10.73 29.62
CA SER A 239 -20.15 -9.65 30.26
C SER A 239 -19.97 -8.35 29.48
N SER A 240 -21.07 -7.67 29.16
CA SER A 240 -21.02 -6.34 28.54
C SER A 240 -20.42 -5.28 29.48
N THR A 241 -20.45 -5.50 30.80
CA THR A 241 -19.81 -4.61 31.78
C THR A 241 -18.28 -4.63 31.72
N GLU A 242 -17.71 -5.63 31.06
CA GLU A 242 -16.27 -5.79 30.88
C GLU A 242 -15.78 -5.16 29.57
N ILE A 243 -16.71 -4.60 28.77
CA ILE A 243 -16.37 -3.80 27.61
C ILE A 243 -15.82 -2.46 28.11
N VAL A 244 -14.62 -2.14 27.67
CA VAL A 244 -13.93 -0.89 28.01
C VAL A 244 -14.66 0.25 27.31
N ALA A 245 -15.12 1.24 28.08
CA ALA A 245 -15.62 2.48 27.53
C ALA A 245 -14.48 3.20 26.80
N ARG A 246 -14.73 3.58 25.55
CA ARG A 246 -13.79 4.30 24.70
C ARG A 246 -14.49 5.53 24.18
N ASP A 247 -13.75 6.62 23.98
CA ASP A 247 -14.29 7.82 23.36
C ASP A 247 -14.98 7.44 22.05
N VAL A 248 -16.30 7.63 22.02
CA VAL A 248 -17.13 7.22 20.89
C VAL A 248 -16.72 8.08 19.71
N VAL A 249 -16.20 7.41 18.70
CA VAL A 249 -15.64 8.00 17.50
C VAL A 249 -16.75 8.39 16.54
N GLY A 250 -17.69 9.21 17.00
CA GLY A 250 -18.73 9.76 16.12
C GLY A 250 -18.11 10.56 14.97
N ASP A 251 -17.05 11.31 15.28
CA ASP A 251 -16.43 12.25 14.32
C ASP A 251 -15.15 11.74 13.65
N ARG A 252 -14.35 10.84 14.26
CA ARG A 252 -13.05 10.44 13.66
C ARG A 252 -13.15 9.33 12.62
N VAL A 253 -14.23 8.56 12.64
CA VAL A 253 -14.34 7.33 11.85
C VAL A 253 -15.10 7.57 10.55
N VAL A 254 -16.02 8.53 10.49
CA VAL A 254 -16.87 8.72 9.31
C VAL A 254 -16.63 10.10 8.67
N LYS A 255 -15.73 10.18 7.68
CA LYS A 255 -15.57 11.39 6.85
C LYS A 255 -16.59 11.33 5.71
N ASN A 256 -17.46 12.33 5.59
CA ASN A 256 -18.48 12.42 4.53
C ASN A 256 -19.37 11.15 4.38
N GLY A 257 -19.74 10.53 5.50
CA GLY A 257 -20.57 9.31 5.49
C GLY A 257 -19.81 7.99 5.21
N SER A 258 -18.48 8.02 5.05
CA SER A 258 -17.65 6.84 4.78
C SER A 258 -16.56 6.62 5.83
N PHE A 259 -16.28 5.35 6.16
CA PHE A 259 -15.24 4.98 7.12
C PHE A 259 -13.84 5.43 6.64
N SER A 260 -13.16 6.25 7.41
CA SER A 260 -11.77 6.67 7.17
C SER A 260 -10.84 5.94 8.15
N PRO A 261 -10.09 4.90 7.72
CA PRO A 261 -9.14 4.22 8.58
C PRO A 261 -8.01 5.17 9.01
N GLU A 262 -7.64 5.13 10.29
CA GLU A 262 -6.37 5.72 10.72
C GLU A 262 -5.20 4.79 10.31
N ILE A 263 -4.05 5.40 9.99
CA ILE A 263 -2.87 4.68 9.51
C ILE A 263 -1.75 4.83 10.53
N HIS A 264 -1.45 3.75 11.24
CA HIS A 264 -0.48 3.73 12.34
C HIS A 264 0.86 3.15 11.87
N ILE A 265 1.90 3.99 11.77
CA ILE A 265 3.24 3.55 11.31
C ILE A 265 4.18 3.26 12.49
N GLY A 266 4.32 2.00 12.90
CA GLY A 266 5.03 1.62 14.13
C GLY A 266 5.72 0.25 14.07
N LYS A 267 6.18 -0.25 15.23
CA LYS A 267 6.80 -1.58 15.31
C LYS A 267 5.69 -2.63 15.35
N VAL A 268 5.85 -3.69 14.56
CA VAL A 268 4.90 -4.81 14.54
C VAL A 268 5.57 -6.03 15.17
N GLY A 269 4.84 -6.70 16.05
CA GLY A 269 5.24 -7.96 16.65
C GLY A 269 4.88 -9.10 15.71
N SER A 270 5.88 -9.85 15.28
CA SER A 270 5.67 -11.04 14.45
C SER A 270 6.01 -12.29 15.27
N GLY A 271 5.19 -13.33 15.18
CA GLY A 271 5.47 -14.58 15.89
C GLY A 271 4.87 -15.78 15.17
N ASN A 272 5.30 -16.97 15.56
CA ASN A 272 4.69 -18.23 15.14
C ASN A 272 3.43 -18.58 15.96
N THR A 273 3.19 -17.86 17.05
CA THR A 273 1.99 -18.00 17.88
C THR A 273 0.96 -16.90 17.60
N ILE A 274 -0.32 -17.26 17.65
CA ILE A 274 -1.40 -16.28 17.58
C ILE A 274 -1.66 -15.73 18.98
N MET A 275 -1.45 -14.42 19.17
CA MET A 275 -1.73 -13.76 20.45
C MET A 275 -3.23 -13.81 20.79
N LYS A 276 -3.56 -14.49 21.90
CA LYS A 276 -4.92 -14.71 22.41
C LYS A 276 -5.10 -14.28 23.86
N SER A 277 -4.13 -13.57 24.43
CA SER A 277 -4.12 -13.12 25.82
C SER A 277 -3.98 -11.61 25.85
N GLY A 278 -5.02 -10.91 26.34
CA GLY A 278 -4.98 -9.44 26.42
C GLY A 278 -3.89 -8.94 27.38
N SER A 279 -3.63 -9.67 28.46
CA SER A 279 -2.59 -9.33 29.43
C SER A 279 -1.17 -9.53 28.86
N ASP A 280 -0.93 -10.64 28.15
CA ASP A 280 0.40 -10.88 27.52
C ASP A 280 0.63 -9.92 26.36
N ARG A 281 -0.42 -9.64 25.57
CA ARG A 281 -0.40 -8.60 24.52
C ARG A 281 0.06 -7.27 25.08
N ASP A 282 -0.56 -6.78 26.15
CA ASP A 282 -0.24 -5.46 26.72
C ASP A 282 1.19 -5.45 27.31
N GLN A 283 1.59 -6.53 27.99
CA GLN A 283 2.95 -6.65 28.52
C GLN A 283 4.01 -6.63 27.41
N ILE A 284 3.83 -7.42 26.35
CA ILE A 284 4.77 -7.50 25.22
C ILE A 284 4.77 -6.18 24.43
N ALA A 285 3.60 -5.60 24.20
CA ALA A 285 3.44 -4.32 23.52
C ALA A 285 4.20 -3.20 24.24
N ALA A 286 4.02 -3.07 25.56
CA ALA A 286 4.72 -2.09 26.38
C ALA A 286 6.24 -2.32 26.38
N ARG A 287 6.68 -3.57 26.57
CA ARG A 287 8.11 -3.91 26.64
C ARG A 287 8.85 -3.63 25.34
N HIS A 288 8.23 -3.89 24.19
CA HIS A 288 8.89 -3.79 22.88
C HIS A 288 8.46 -2.60 22.03
N ASN A 289 7.49 -1.81 22.52
CA ASN A 289 6.84 -0.73 21.81
C ASN A 289 6.21 -1.22 20.48
N ILE A 290 5.51 -2.35 20.56
CA ILE A 290 4.76 -2.95 19.46
C ILE A 290 3.34 -2.37 19.43
N ILE A 291 2.79 -2.16 18.23
CA ILE A 291 1.42 -1.61 18.05
C ILE A 291 0.42 -2.62 17.45
N ALA A 292 0.91 -3.76 16.94
CA ALA A 292 0.09 -4.84 16.42
C ALA A 292 0.85 -6.16 16.41
N PHE A 293 0.09 -7.26 16.38
CA PHE A 293 0.56 -8.64 16.35
C PHE A 293 0.10 -9.33 15.07
N GLU A 294 1.04 -9.92 14.34
CA GLU A 294 0.80 -10.74 13.14
C GLU A 294 1.79 -11.92 13.09
N THR A 295 1.73 -12.76 12.06
CA THR A 295 2.39 -14.07 12.06
C THR A 295 3.27 -14.38 10.87
N GLU A 296 3.34 -13.51 9.86
CA GLU A 296 4.07 -13.78 8.62
C GLU A 296 5.34 -12.92 8.48
N GLY A 297 5.31 -11.71 9.05
CA GLY A 297 6.32 -10.67 8.83
C GLY A 297 7.75 -11.13 9.07
N ALA A 298 8.04 -11.83 10.17
CA ALA A 298 9.39 -12.29 10.48
C ALA A 298 9.98 -13.22 9.42
N GLY A 299 9.16 -14.02 8.73
CA GLY A 299 9.62 -14.91 7.67
C GLY A 299 9.88 -14.18 6.35
N ALA A 300 9.03 -13.22 5.99
CA ALA A 300 9.18 -12.49 4.72
C ALA A 300 10.22 -11.36 4.77
N TRP A 301 10.49 -10.81 5.97
CA TRP A 301 11.23 -9.56 6.14
C TRP A 301 12.67 -9.58 5.62
N ASP A 302 13.37 -10.70 5.79
CA ASP A 302 14.77 -10.84 5.39
C ASP A 302 14.95 -11.36 3.95
N GLU A 303 13.86 -11.78 3.29
CA GLU A 303 13.93 -12.33 1.93
C GLU A 303 13.94 -11.22 0.86
N VAL A 304 13.04 -10.24 0.97
CA VAL A 304 12.91 -9.09 0.06
C VAL A 304 12.62 -7.85 0.92
N PRO A 305 13.15 -6.66 0.60
CA PRO A 305 12.80 -5.45 1.34
C PRO A 305 11.28 -5.29 1.46
N CYS A 306 10.76 -5.33 2.69
CA CYS A 306 9.33 -5.53 2.92
C CYS A 306 8.69 -4.38 3.71
N ILE A 307 7.41 -4.12 3.42
CA ILE A 307 6.49 -3.36 4.28
C ILE A 307 5.32 -4.27 4.62
N VAL A 308 5.07 -4.47 5.91
CA VAL A 308 3.88 -5.16 6.42
C VAL A 308 2.75 -4.14 6.56
N ILE A 309 1.62 -4.41 5.91
CA ILE A 309 0.42 -3.57 5.91
C ILE A 309 -0.75 -4.43 6.38
N LYS A 310 -1.26 -4.16 7.58
CA LYS A 310 -2.25 -5.03 8.21
C LYS A 310 -3.44 -4.24 8.72
N GLY A 311 -4.64 -4.61 8.30
CA GLY A 311 -5.88 -4.09 8.86
C GLY A 311 -6.17 -4.76 10.20
N ILE A 312 -6.66 -3.98 11.16
CA ILE A 312 -6.92 -4.48 12.51
C ILE A 312 -8.30 -5.15 12.53
N SER A 313 -8.30 -6.46 12.76
CA SER A 313 -9.53 -7.28 12.75
C SER A 313 -9.97 -7.76 14.13
N ASN A 314 -9.09 -7.66 15.13
CA ASN A 314 -9.32 -8.01 16.53
C ASN A 314 -8.27 -7.30 17.40
N TYR A 315 -8.36 -7.43 18.72
CA TYR A 315 -7.44 -6.79 19.66
C TYR A 315 -6.36 -7.72 20.21
N ALA A 316 -5.92 -8.72 19.43
CA ALA A 316 -4.91 -9.69 19.86
C ALA A 316 -5.24 -10.30 21.24
N ASP A 317 -6.51 -10.67 21.43
CA ASP A 317 -7.02 -11.29 22.65
C ASP A 317 -7.89 -12.51 22.29
N SER A 318 -8.51 -13.08 23.33
CA SER A 318 -9.38 -14.25 23.19
C SER A 318 -10.75 -13.92 22.59
N HIS A 319 -11.13 -12.64 22.46
CA HIS A 319 -12.46 -12.23 22.02
C HIS A 319 -12.51 -12.15 20.49
N LYS A 320 -13.41 -12.95 19.90
CA LYS A 320 -13.50 -13.04 18.44
C LYS A 320 -14.29 -11.87 17.85
N ASN A 321 -13.69 -11.25 16.84
CA ASN A 321 -14.31 -10.20 16.03
C ASN A 321 -14.36 -10.66 14.56
N LYS A 322 -15.19 -11.67 14.26
CA LYS A 322 -15.22 -12.30 12.93
C LYS A 322 -15.74 -11.34 11.83
N ASP A 323 -16.70 -10.49 12.18
CA ASP A 323 -17.34 -9.52 11.28
C ASP A 323 -16.37 -8.51 10.67
N TRP A 324 -15.25 -8.24 11.36
CA TRP A 324 -14.28 -7.23 10.95
C TRP A 324 -13.24 -7.74 9.95
N ARG A 325 -13.13 -9.05 9.74
CA ARG A 325 -12.01 -9.63 9.01
C ARG A 325 -12.00 -9.26 7.53
N ASP A 326 -13.15 -9.24 6.88
CA ASP A 326 -13.24 -8.85 5.46
C ASP A 326 -13.05 -7.34 5.31
N PHE A 327 -13.73 -6.55 6.14
CA PHE A 327 -13.54 -5.11 6.19
C PHE A 327 -12.09 -4.67 6.44
N ALA A 328 -11.41 -5.27 7.43
CA ALA A 328 -10.01 -4.99 7.73
C ALA A 328 -9.07 -5.40 6.60
N ALA A 329 -9.37 -6.51 5.89
CA ALA A 329 -8.61 -6.87 4.69
C ALA A 329 -8.77 -5.81 3.58
N ALA A 330 -9.97 -5.26 3.41
CA ALA A 330 -10.22 -4.16 2.48
C ALA A 330 -9.45 -2.89 2.85
N THR A 331 -9.48 -2.46 4.12
CA THR A 331 -8.74 -1.25 4.53
C THR A 331 -7.23 -1.41 4.34
N ALA A 332 -6.67 -2.60 4.65
CA ALA A 332 -5.27 -2.92 4.40
C ALA A 332 -4.91 -2.85 2.90
N ALA A 333 -5.74 -3.46 2.04
CA ALA A 333 -5.55 -3.45 0.59
C ALA A 333 -5.62 -2.02 0.02
N SER A 334 -6.55 -1.20 0.51
CA SER A 334 -6.68 0.21 0.11
C SER A 334 -5.46 1.04 0.49
N VAL A 335 -4.90 0.85 1.70
CA VAL A 335 -3.64 1.49 2.11
C VAL A 335 -2.49 1.01 1.25
N ALA A 336 -2.42 -0.29 0.93
CA ALA A 336 -1.38 -0.83 0.05
C ALA A 336 -1.40 -0.15 -1.32
N LYS A 337 -2.57 -0.02 -1.96
CA LYS A 337 -2.69 0.71 -3.23
C LYS A 337 -2.32 2.18 -3.11
N ALA A 338 -2.74 2.85 -2.04
CA ALA A 338 -2.39 4.26 -1.80
C ALA A 338 -0.87 4.48 -1.63
N ILE A 339 -0.19 3.55 -0.96
CA ILE A 339 1.28 3.56 -0.84
C ILE A 339 1.94 3.31 -2.20
N LEU A 340 1.45 2.34 -2.99
CA LEU A 340 1.99 2.05 -4.33
C LEU A 340 1.89 3.23 -5.29
N GLY A 341 0.80 4.00 -5.22
CA GLY A 341 0.64 5.24 -6.00
C GLY A 341 1.66 6.33 -5.64
N ARG A 342 2.38 6.20 -4.52
CA ARG A 342 3.46 7.09 -4.08
C ARG A 342 4.86 6.47 -4.23
N TYR A 343 4.94 5.17 -4.46
CA TYR A 343 6.22 4.48 -4.60
C TYR A 343 6.83 4.80 -5.97
N ILE A 344 8.08 5.28 -5.98
CA ILE A 344 8.77 5.68 -7.22
C ILE A 344 9.84 4.65 -7.54
N ILE A 345 9.69 3.97 -8.67
CA ILE A 345 10.75 3.16 -9.28
C ILE A 345 11.74 4.10 -9.99
N ARG A 346 13.05 3.84 -9.86
CA ARG A 346 14.13 4.72 -10.36
C ARG A 346 14.09 4.89 -11.89
N ASP A 347 14.58 6.02 -12.38
CA ASP A 347 14.44 6.42 -13.80
C ASP A 347 15.04 5.41 -14.80
N GLY A 348 16.18 4.79 -14.50
CA GLY A 348 16.79 3.76 -15.38
C GLY A 348 15.96 2.48 -15.51
N GLU A 349 15.06 2.22 -14.57
CA GLU A 349 14.20 1.03 -14.55
C GLU A 349 12.86 1.30 -15.26
N ARG A 350 12.39 2.57 -15.28
CA ARG A 350 11.25 3.03 -16.10
C ARG A 350 11.54 3.01 -17.61
N VAL A 351 12.79 3.25 -18.00
CA VAL A 351 13.19 3.29 -19.41
C VAL A 351 13.17 1.89 -20.05
N SER A 352 13.34 0.82 -19.28
CA SER A 352 13.19 -0.57 -19.78
C SER A 352 11.76 -0.89 -20.27
N THR A 353 10.75 -0.19 -19.74
CA THR A 353 9.35 -0.28 -20.17
C THR A 353 8.99 0.63 -21.36
N GLN A 354 9.79 1.66 -21.67
CA GLN A 354 9.53 2.57 -22.79
C GLN A 354 10.44 2.34 -24.02
N ASN A 355 11.69 1.93 -23.82
CA ASN A 355 12.67 1.75 -24.91
C ASN A 355 12.46 0.50 -25.79
N GLN A 356 11.48 -0.36 -25.51
CA GLN A 356 11.10 -1.41 -26.48
C GLN A 356 10.19 -0.86 -27.61
N GLN A 357 9.64 0.36 -27.48
CA GLN A 357 8.84 0.98 -28.54
C GLN A 357 9.67 1.42 -29.77
N SER A 358 10.98 1.57 -29.65
CA SER A 358 11.86 1.95 -30.77
C SER A 358 12.49 0.77 -31.51
N GLN A 359 12.41 -0.47 -30.99
CA GLN A 359 12.92 -1.66 -31.69
C GLN A 359 11.84 -2.45 -32.44
N ILE A 360 10.56 -2.32 -32.09
CA ILE A 360 9.46 -3.03 -32.79
C ILE A 360 8.97 -2.24 -34.02
N ARG A 361 9.24 -0.93 -34.12
CA ARG A 361 8.89 -0.10 -35.29
C ARG A 361 9.95 -0.07 -36.41
N GLY A 362 10.99 -0.90 -36.31
CA GLY A 362 12.07 -1.00 -37.30
C GLY A 362 12.16 -2.34 -38.05
N GLN A 363 11.25 -3.28 -37.79
CA GLN A 363 11.24 -4.57 -38.48
C GLN A 363 9.85 -4.88 -39.00
N ASP A 364 9.53 -4.30 -40.14
CA ASP A 364 8.85 -5.02 -41.21
C ASP A 364 9.08 -4.27 -42.53
N MET A 365 9.87 -4.89 -43.41
CA MET A 365 9.61 -5.01 -44.84
C MET A 365 10.72 -5.85 -45.51
N SER A 366 10.30 -7.05 -45.91
CA SER A 366 10.85 -7.92 -46.96
C SER A 366 12.30 -8.41 -46.84
N SER A 367 12.47 -9.69 -46.47
CA SER A 367 13.47 -10.53 -47.12
C SER A 367 12.95 -11.97 -47.23
N ASN A 368 12.60 -12.35 -48.46
CA ASN A 368 12.47 -13.74 -48.87
C ASN A 368 13.86 -14.38 -48.77
N SER A 369 14.03 -15.36 -47.89
CA SER A 369 15.22 -16.20 -47.89
C SER A 369 15.11 -17.26 -48.98
N PHE A 370 15.80 -17.04 -50.09
CA PHE A 370 16.31 -18.11 -50.95
C PHE A 370 17.77 -18.36 -50.57
N GLU A 371 18.06 -19.60 -50.19
CA GLU A 371 19.42 -20.08 -49.97
C GLU A 371 20.17 -20.15 -51.30
N ASN A 372 21.16 -19.27 -51.49
CA ASN A 372 22.51 -19.65 -51.95
C ASN A 372 23.41 -18.42 -52.05
N GLY A 373 24.61 -18.54 -51.50
CA GLY A 373 25.46 -17.43 -51.12
C GLY A 373 26.15 -16.67 -52.24
N THR A 374 26.36 -15.37 -52.03
CA THR A 374 27.52 -14.61 -52.48
C THR A 374 27.61 -13.32 -51.66
N TRP A 375 28.79 -13.00 -51.13
CA TRP A 375 29.08 -11.76 -50.39
C TRP A 375 29.56 -10.67 -51.36
N ILE A 376 29.10 -9.42 -51.21
CA ILE A 376 29.75 -8.24 -51.79
C ILE A 376 29.78 -7.09 -50.77
N ASN A 377 30.99 -6.67 -50.39
CA ASN A 377 31.30 -5.44 -49.67
C ASN A 377 31.45 -4.28 -50.66
N GLN A 378 30.78 -3.15 -50.43
CA GLN A 378 31.18 -1.79 -50.88
C GLN A 378 30.52 -0.80 -49.89
N GLY A 379 31.11 0.27 -49.37
CA GLY A 379 32.33 1.01 -49.66
C GLY A 379 32.10 2.42 -49.09
N LYS A 380 33.05 2.96 -48.32
CA LYS A 380 33.03 4.34 -47.80
C LYS A 380 32.99 5.34 -48.96
N VAL A 381 32.19 6.40 -48.83
CA VAL A 381 32.46 7.69 -49.48
C VAL A 381 32.20 8.81 -48.47
N GLY A 382 33.25 9.58 -48.18
CA GLY A 382 33.17 10.84 -47.43
C GLY A 382 32.89 12.02 -48.37
N GLY A 383 32.33 13.10 -47.82
CA GLY A 383 32.14 14.35 -48.54
C GLY A 383 31.71 15.48 -47.61
N TYR A 384 32.63 16.40 -47.37
CA TYR A 384 32.41 17.72 -46.75
C TYR A 384 31.67 18.65 -47.73
N LEU A 385 30.65 19.38 -47.29
CA LEU A 385 30.28 20.68 -47.91
C LEU A 385 29.72 21.66 -46.85
N ARG A 386 30.26 22.88 -46.86
CA ARG A 386 29.83 24.05 -46.06
C ARG A 386 28.64 24.75 -46.74
N GLY A 387 27.63 25.07 -45.93
CA GLY A 387 26.97 26.39 -45.82
C GLY A 387 26.27 27.00 -47.03
N LEU A 388 24.93 27.06 -46.97
CA LEU A 388 24.10 28.16 -47.49
C LEU A 388 22.83 28.32 -46.61
N ARG A 389 22.53 29.58 -46.22
CA ARG A 389 21.22 30.08 -45.71
C ARG A 389 20.28 30.18 -46.94
N ASN A 390 18.94 30.13 -46.92
CA ASN A 390 17.87 30.34 -45.94
C ASN A 390 16.56 29.73 -46.54
N PRO A 391 15.36 30.07 -46.06
CA PRO A 391 14.43 29.23 -45.29
C PRO A 391 13.35 28.54 -46.15
N ASP A 392 12.80 27.43 -45.66
CA ASP A 392 11.39 27.02 -45.78
C ASP A 392 11.29 25.59 -45.23
N PHE A 393 10.46 25.38 -44.22
CA PHE A 393 9.68 24.16 -43.95
C PHE A 393 9.07 24.23 -42.53
N THR A 394 7.80 24.63 -42.53
CA THR A 394 6.69 24.04 -41.78
C THR A 394 6.97 22.94 -40.73
N SER A 395 6.74 23.34 -39.48
CA SER A 395 6.06 22.60 -38.39
C SER A 395 6.33 21.09 -38.16
N VAL A 396 6.97 20.79 -37.03
CA VAL A 396 6.51 19.74 -36.10
C VAL A 396 6.55 20.32 -34.69
N TYR A 397 5.38 20.45 -34.08
CA TYR A 397 5.20 21.01 -32.73
C TYR A 397 5.64 20.00 -31.66
N GLY A 398 6.58 20.40 -30.80
CA GLY A 398 6.76 19.86 -29.45
C GLY A 398 6.15 20.84 -28.44
N ALA A 399 5.20 20.37 -27.63
CA ALA A 399 4.56 21.18 -26.59
C ALA A 399 5.54 21.46 -25.44
N THR A 400 5.76 22.73 -25.12
CA THR A 400 6.39 23.18 -23.88
C THR A 400 5.44 24.18 -23.22
N SER A 401 4.89 23.84 -22.04
CA SER A 401 4.12 24.77 -21.23
C SER A 401 5.05 25.81 -20.63
N VAL A 402 4.76 27.09 -20.77
CA VAL A 402 5.52 28.19 -20.15
C VAL A 402 4.84 28.58 -18.84
N ASP A 403 5.51 28.36 -17.70
CA ASP A 403 5.04 28.81 -16.38
C ASP A 403 5.25 30.33 -16.24
N VAL A 404 4.20 31.09 -15.91
CA VAL A 404 4.31 32.52 -15.55
C VAL A 404 3.88 32.71 -14.09
N CYS A 405 4.74 33.30 -13.26
CA CYS A 405 4.45 33.58 -11.85
C CYS A 405 4.01 35.05 -11.65
N TYR A 406 3.06 35.28 -10.76
CA TYR A 406 2.67 36.62 -10.33
C TYR A 406 2.93 36.84 -8.82
N ARG A 407 3.16 38.10 -8.42
CA ARG A 407 3.40 38.52 -7.03
C ARG A 407 2.33 39.53 -6.59
N CYS A 408 1.89 39.43 -5.34
CA CYS A 408 1.05 40.44 -4.68
C CYS A 408 1.94 41.44 -3.93
N ASP A 409 1.68 42.74 -4.08
CA ASP A 409 2.52 43.82 -3.50
C ASP A 409 2.10 44.26 -2.08
N ILE A 410 1.23 43.50 -1.40
CA ILE A 410 0.91 43.74 0.02
C ILE A 410 2.07 43.21 0.89
N PRO A 411 2.66 44.03 1.79
CA PRO A 411 3.75 43.58 2.66
C PRO A 411 3.34 42.38 3.51
N GLY A 412 4.09 41.28 3.45
CA GLY A 412 3.87 40.07 4.25
C GLY A 412 3.22 38.88 3.52
N HIS A 413 2.85 39.01 2.24
CA HIS A 413 2.19 37.94 1.48
C HIS A 413 3.07 37.42 0.32
N GLY A 414 3.28 36.10 0.26
CA GLY A 414 4.17 35.42 -0.70
C GLY A 414 3.58 35.14 -2.09
N TYR A 415 4.39 34.50 -2.95
CA TYR A 415 4.11 34.24 -4.38
C TYR A 415 3.02 33.17 -4.62
N LYS A 416 2.28 33.26 -5.74
CA LYS A 416 1.50 32.14 -6.30
C LYS A 416 1.77 31.93 -7.81
N ARG A 417 1.84 30.65 -8.21
CA ARG A 417 1.89 30.18 -9.61
C ARG A 417 0.47 30.06 -10.16
N CYS A 418 0.25 30.50 -11.40
CA CYS A 418 -0.96 30.18 -12.17
C CYS A 418 -0.56 29.51 -13.48
N TYR A 419 -1.33 28.50 -13.91
CA TYR A 419 -1.15 27.79 -15.18
C TYR A 419 -2.12 28.36 -16.21
N ALA A 420 -1.65 28.74 -17.40
CA ALA A 420 -2.50 29.09 -18.53
C ALA A 420 -2.51 27.95 -19.56
N SER A 421 -3.68 27.62 -20.12
CA SER A 421 -3.81 26.66 -21.22
C SER A 421 -3.47 27.29 -22.57
N ASP A 422 -2.92 26.48 -23.47
CA ASP A 422 -2.24 26.85 -24.73
C ASP A 422 -3.06 27.75 -25.69
N GLU A 423 -4.40 27.73 -25.60
CA GLU A 423 -5.26 28.54 -26.48
C GLU A 423 -5.29 30.04 -26.15
N THR A 424 -5.00 30.44 -24.90
CA THR A 424 -5.03 31.87 -24.50
C THR A 424 -3.76 32.63 -24.89
N VAL A 425 -2.64 31.93 -25.12
CA VAL A 425 -1.35 32.56 -25.46
C VAL A 425 -1.23 32.85 -26.96
N ARG A 426 -1.95 32.09 -27.81
CA ARG A 426 -1.85 32.20 -29.29
C ARG A 426 -2.54 33.42 -29.89
N ARG A 427 -3.50 34.02 -29.19
CA ARG A 427 -4.11 35.29 -29.60
C ARG A 427 -3.62 36.30 -28.59
N GLY A 428 -2.77 37.25 -28.99
CA GLY A 428 -2.16 38.29 -28.13
C GLY A 428 -3.15 39.25 -27.47
N ARG A 429 -4.21 38.73 -26.85
CA ARG A 429 -5.09 39.38 -25.90
C ARG A 429 -4.50 39.13 -24.52
N GLU A 430 -4.44 40.17 -23.72
CA GLU A 430 -4.13 40.06 -22.29
C GLU A 430 -4.96 38.92 -21.69
N ALA A 431 -4.30 37.99 -20.98
CA ALA A 431 -4.98 36.93 -20.26
C ALA A 431 -5.89 37.60 -19.21
N ARG A 432 -7.16 37.78 -19.56
CA ARG A 432 -8.18 38.19 -18.60
C ARG A 432 -8.29 37.04 -17.62
N ALA A 433 -7.99 37.32 -16.36
CA ALA A 433 -8.34 36.46 -15.25
C ALA A 433 -9.88 36.50 -15.07
N GLU A 434 -10.60 35.95 -16.04
CA GLU A 434 -12.00 35.62 -15.86
C GLU A 434 -12.05 34.35 -15.02
N GLU A 435 -12.65 34.50 -13.84
CA GLU A 435 -12.93 33.48 -12.81
C GLU A 435 -11.86 33.25 -11.73
N GLY A 436 -11.88 34.10 -10.70
CA GLY A 436 -11.24 33.77 -9.43
C GLY A 436 -11.37 34.87 -8.38
N ARG A 437 -12.16 34.62 -7.33
CA ARG A 437 -12.18 35.46 -6.11
C ARG A 437 -10.86 35.29 -5.37
N CYS A 438 -10.27 36.39 -4.88
CA CYS A 438 -9.16 36.27 -3.93
C CYS A 438 -9.66 35.58 -2.65
N GLN A 439 -9.09 34.43 -2.28
CA GLN A 439 -9.52 33.68 -1.09
C GLN A 439 -9.23 34.40 0.25
N TYR A 440 -8.42 35.46 0.26
CA TYR A 440 -8.08 36.19 1.48
C TYR A 440 -8.88 37.49 1.68
N CYS A 441 -9.28 38.19 0.60
CA CYS A 441 -10.08 39.41 0.70
C CYS A 441 -11.46 39.34 0.02
N GLY A 442 -11.76 38.27 -0.72
CA GLY A 442 -13.08 38.01 -1.29
C GLY A 442 -13.48 38.88 -2.49
N GLN A 443 -12.61 39.72 -3.05
CA GLN A 443 -12.95 40.61 -4.17
C GLN A 443 -12.60 40.05 -5.57
N PHE A 444 -13.35 40.49 -6.58
CA PHE A 444 -13.18 40.15 -8.00
C PHE A 444 -12.25 41.14 -8.71
N GLY A 445 -11.49 40.64 -9.69
CA GLY A 445 -10.31 41.30 -10.29
C GLY A 445 -10.51 42.58 -11.11
N HIS A 446 -11.61 43.32 -10.97
CA HIS A 446 -11.88 44.51 -11.77
C HIS A 446 -12.08 45.84 -11.02
N GLN A 447 -11.71 45.93 -9.73
CA GLN A 447 -11.97 47.17 -8.97
C GLN A 447 -10.76 48.02 -8.53
N GLN A 448 -9.50 47.70 -8.88
CA GLN A 448 -8.40 48.68 -8.80
C GLN A 448 -7.32 48.45 -9.88
N PRO A 449 -6.83 49.53 -10.54
CA PRO A 449 -5.62 49.45 -11.37
C PRO A 449 -4.42 49.27 -10.45
N ASN A 450 -3.52 48.31 -10.75
CA ASN A 450 -2.25 47.97 -10.08
C ASN A 450 -2.19 46.66 -9.27
N CYS A 451 -3.19 45.77 -9.34
CA CYS A 451 -3.12 44.51 -8.56
C CYS A 451 -2.15 43.44 -9.16
N TRP A 452 -1.69 43.61 -10.40
CA TRP A 452 -0.85 42.60 -11.07
C TRP A 452 0.16 43.27 -12.03
N GLN A 453 1.47 43.17 -11.74
CA GLN A 453 2.52 43.50 -12.72
C GLN A 453 3.14 42.24 -13.31
N ARG A 454 3.27 42.22 -14.64
CA ARG A 454 3.88 41.15 -15.44
C ARG A 454 5.41 41.30 -15.37
N LYS A 455 6.13 40.30 -14.86
CA LYS A 455 7.58 40.18 -15.09
C LYS A 455 7.85 39.00 -16.02
N TYR A 456 8.66 39.24 -17.04
CA TYR A 456 9.15 38.23 -17.99
C TYR A 456 10.12 37.26 -17.33
#